data_AF-U4KL35-F1
#
_entry.id   AF-U4KL35-F1
#
_cell.length_a   1.000
_cell.length_b   1.000
_cell.length_c   1.000
_cell.angle_alpha   90.00
_cell.angle_beta   90.00
_cell.angle_gamma   90.00
#
_symmetry.space_group_name_H-M   'P 1'
#
loop_
_entity.id
_entity.type
_entity.pdbx_description
1 polymer ?
#
loop_
_entity_poly.entity_id
_entity_poly.type
_entity_poly.pdbx_seq_one_letter_code
_entity_poly.pdbx_strand_id
1 'polypeptide(L)'
;MKALQNMERIQVNHEVMLLLLSVYESKGKEFYYDELFSRDSNVYEKKVVLDNAYYFAKIFSFDLTDSRLKLLAKKDLLSKNKEEQFYINIREALTLVQKNPKDFELLVNEISDLAKLLSEQTNPIKYQTYKSEEIAILATKKEKSKKEDLEKLIELFNKQIKTKQYELSQLIANFYVDFLNMKIFSDKNQEIALILLYALLIKHFNVFKYVSFFKNFNDFKTIWKSGLDQANYYWETHYAQTDLLSRVLVDILKKSYEEVDEFSREYAFEKNLNKSDNIENTISKGNEVFTKEDIRKAHPTVSEATIDRTLKRLKDENIIRPLGKGRSSKWIRIVESRNKNKDQQLTLF
;
A
#
# COMPACT_ATOMS: atom_id res chain seq x y z
N MET A 1 -15.27 23.36 4.77
CA MET A 1 -14.15 22.77 4.00
C MET A 1 -13.28 23.91 3.55
N LYS A 2 -12.01 23.94 3.94
CA LYS A 2 -11.15 25.12 3.76
C LYS A 2 -10.04 24.86 2.74
N ALA A 3 -9.56 23.63 2.62
CA ALA A 3 -8.55 23.25 1.65
C ALA A 3 -9.16 23.05 0.25
N LEU A 4 -10.16 22.18 0.10
CA LEU A 4 -10.78 21.86 -1.20
C LEU A 4 -11.50 23.03 -1.86
N GLN A 5 -12.02 23.99 -1.09
CA GLN A 5 -12.70 25.17 -1.65
C GLN A 5 -11.73 26.18 -2.25
N ASN A 6 -10.46 26.18 -1.83
CA ASN A 6 -9.48 27.21 -2.18
C ASN A 6 -8.32 26.65 -3.02
N MET A 7 -8.62 25.71 -3.92
CA MET A 7 -7.60 25.05 -4.75
C MET A 7 -7.09 25.91 -5.91
N GLU A 8 -7.79 26.97 -6.30
CA GLU A 8 -7.42 27.86 -7.42
C GLU A 8 -6.03 28.50 -7.24
N ARG A 9 -5.53 28.57 -6.02
CA ARG A 9 -4.18 29.09 -5.71
C ARG A 9 -3.05 28.10 -5.93
N ILE A 10 -3.37 26.81 -6.07
CA ILE A 10 -2.37 25.75 -6.14
C ILE A 10 -1.64 25.90 -7.47
N GLN A 11 -0.31 26.04 -7.41
CA GLN A 11 0.53 26.18 -8.58
C GLN A 11 1.35 24.91 -8.78
N VAL A 12 1.35 24.39 -10.01
CA VAL A 12 2.21 23.26 -10.37
C VAL A 12 3.54 23.81 -10.87
N ASN A 13 4.61 23.60 -10.10
CA ASN A 13 5.95 23.95 -10.53
C ASN A 13 6.48 22.95 -11.59
N HIS A 14 7.57 23.31 -12.27
CA HIS A 14 8.13 22.49 -13.34
C HIS A 14 8.62 21.11 -12.86
N GLU A 15 9.21 21.02 -11.68
CA GLU A 15 9.67 19.74 -11.11
C GLU A 15 8.52 18.76 -10.88
N VAL A 16 7.41 19.24 -10.28
CA VAL A 16 6.20 18.45 -10.04
C VAL A 16 5.55 18.06 -11.36
N MET A 17 5.56 18.94 -12.36
CA MET A 17 5.06 18.61 -13.70
C MET A 17 5.84 17.45 -14.33
N LEU A 18 7.16 17.50 -14.33
CA LEU A 18 7.99 16.41 -14.86
C LEU A 18 7.78 15.10 -14.09
N LEU A 19 7.65 15.19 -12.76
CA LEU A 19 7.36 14.05 -11.91
C LEU A 19 6.00 13.41 -12.25
N LEU A 20 4.96 14.22 -12.41
CA LEU A 20 3.63 13.77 -12.84
C LEU A 20 3.71 13.08 -14.20
N LEU A 21 4.39 13.67 -15.19
CA LEU A 21 4.53 13.06 -16.52
C LEU A 21 5.13 11.66 -16.43
N SER A 22 6.20 11.49 -15.64
CA SER A 22 6.84 10.18 -15.42
C SER A 22 5.90 9.15 -14.77
N VAL A 23 5.11 9.58 -13.77
CA VAL A 23 4.11 8.72 -13.12
C VAL A 23 2.99 8.32 -14.08
N TYR A 24 2.45 9.27 -14.85
CA TYR A 24 1.36 8.99 -15.80
C TYR A 24 1.84 8.19 -17.03
N GLU A 25 3.10 8.32 -17.45
CA GLU A 25 3.71 7.43 -18.43
C GLU A 25 3.79 5.99 -17.89
N SER A 26 4.22 5.83 -16.64
CA SER A 26 4.28 4.52 -15.98
C SER A 26 2.90 3.91 -15.75
N LYS A 27 1.91 4.75 -15.41
CA LYS A 27 0.49 4.38 -15.34
C LYS A 27 -0.03 3.83 -16.66
N GLY A 28 0.45 4.36 -17.78
CA GLY A 28 0.15 3.85 -19.12
C GLY A 28 0.50 2.37 -19.30
N LYS A 29 1.42 1.81 -18.50
CA LYS A 29 1.84 0.40 -18.55
C LYS A 29 0.99 -0.53 -17.67
N GLU A 30 0.00 -0.02 -16.93
CA GLU A 30 -0.79 -0.85 -15.99
C GLU A 30 -1.51 -2.02 -16.65
N PHE A 31 -1.96 -1.86 -17.90
CA PHE A 31 -2.62 -2.95 -18.64
C PHE A 31 -1.69 -4.16 -18.84
N TYR A 32 -0.39 -3.90 -19.03
CA TYR A 32 0.61 -4.95 -19.20
C TYR A 32 0.80 -5.73 -17.89
N TYR A 33 0.80 -5.04 -16.74
CA TYR A 33 0.87 -5.70 -15.43
C TYR A 33 -0.37 -6.53 -15.13
N ASP A 34 -1.56 -6.00 -15.42
CA ASP A 34 -2.84 -6.72 -15.29
C ASP A 34 -2.82 -8.03 -16.12
N GLU A 35 -2.30 -8.00 -17.35
CA GLU A 35 -2.17 -9.20 -18.18
C GLU A 35 -1.09 -10.17 -17.66
N LEU A 36 0.11 -9.64 -17.35
CA LEU A 36 1.27 -10.42 -16.93
C LEU A 36 0.97 -11.23 -15.67
N PHE A 37 0.36 -10.59 -14.67
CA PHE A 37 0.10 -11.15 -13.35
C PHE A 37 -1.27 -11.83 -13.21
N SER A 38 -2.09 -11.86 -14.27
CA SER A 38 -3.45 -12.41 -14.26
C SER A 38 -3.59 -13.79 -13.59
N ARG A 39 -2.63 -14.70 -13.80
CA ARG A 39 -2.64 -16.06 -13.24
C ARG A 39 -2.42 -16.10 -11.73
N ASP A 40 -1.62 -15.17 -11.21
CA ASP A 40 -1.21 -15.12 -9.80
C ASP A 40 -1.84 -13.91 -9.06
N SER A 41 -2.86 -13.27 -9.65
CA SER A 41 -3.51 -12.08 -9.10
C SER A 41 -3.96 -12.24 -7.64
N ASN A 42 -4.56 -13.40 -7.31
CA ASN A 42 -4.96 -13.73 -5.94
C ASN A 42 -3.79 -13.82 -4.95
N VAL A 43 -2.60 -14.18 -5.42
CA VAL A 43 -1.39 -14.26 -4.59
C VAL A 43 -0.89 -12.84 -4.28
N TYR A 44 -0.87 -11.96 -5.28
CA TYR A 44 -0.53 -10.55 -5.09
C TYR A 44 -1.51 -9.85 -4.17
N GLU A 45 -2.81 -10.03 -4.39
CA GLU A 45 -3.85 -9.46 -3.52
C GLU A 45 -3.59 -9.80 -2.05
N LYS A 46 -3.42 -11.09 -1.74
CA LYS A 46 -3.13 -11.54 -0.38
C LYS A 46 -1.83 -10.95 0.14
N LYS A 47 -0.74 -10.98 -0.64
CA LYS A 47 0.56 -10.44 -0.22
C LYS A 47 0.46 -8.94 0.10
N VAL A 48 -0.18 -8.17 -0.78
CA VAL A 48 -0.34 -6.72 -0.62
C VAL A 48 -1.18 -6.39 0.59
N VAL A 49 -2.28 -7.10 0.84
CA VAL A 49 -3.09 -6.92 2.06
C VAL A 49 -2.27 -7.18 3.32
N LEU A 50 -1.46 -8.25 3.34
CA LEU A 50 -0.61 -8.58 4.48
C LEU A 50 0.42 -7.48 4.76
N ASP A 51 1.12 -7.04 3.72
CA ASP A 51 2.13 -5.98 3.84
C ASP A 51 1.47 -4.65 4.24
N ASN A 52 0.33 -4.31 3.63
CA ASN A 52 -0.44 -3.13 3.97
C ASN A 52 -0.86 -3.11 5.43
N ALA A 53 -1.44 -4.19 5.95
CA ALA A 53 -1.82 -4.28 7.37
C ALA A 53 -0.58 -4.11 8.27
N TYR A 54 0.51 -4.82 7.98
CA TYR A 54 1.74 -4.75 8.77
C TYR A 54 2.33 -3.33 8.83
N TYR A 55 2.46 -2.67 7.68
CA TYR A 55 3.01 -1.31 7.62
C TYR A 55 2.04 -0.27 8.18
N PHE A 56 0.73 -0.48 8.07
CA PHE A 56 -0.26 0.36 8.73
C PHE A 56 -0.05 0.38 10.25
N ALA A 57 0.09 -0.79 10.87
CA ALA A 57 0.38 -0.89 12.31
C ALA A 57 1.70 -0.19 12.69
N LYS A 58 2.72 -0.25 11.82
CA LYS A 58 3.99 0.47 12.03
C LYS A 58 3.86 1.98 11.92
N ILE A 59 3.02 2.49 11.03
CA ILE A 59 2.78 3.92 10.86
C ILE A 59 2.14 4.51 12.12
N PHE A 60 1.19 3.77 12.71
CA PHE A 60 0.49 4.17 13.93
C PHE A 60 1.13 3.67 15.23
N SER A 61 2.29 3.02 15.15
CA SER A 61 3.05 2.52 16.31
C SER A 61 2.23 1.65 17.28
N PHE A 62 1.52 0.65 16.76
CA PHE A 62 0.76 -0.31 17.57
C PHE A 62 1.68 -1.04 18.56
N ASP A 63 1.19 -1.30 19.78
CA ASP A 63 1.94 -1.98 20.84
C ASP A 63 1.92 -3.51 20.68
N LEU A 64 2.38 -3.98 19.52
CA LEU A 64 2.42 -5.38 19.15
C LEU A 64 3.79 -5.75 18.58
N THR A 65 4.30 -6.92 18.95
CA THR A 65 5.56 -7.42 18.38
C THR A 65 5.44 -7.71 16.89
N ASP A 66 6.53 -7.52 16.14
CA ASP A 66 6.60 -7.79 14.70
C ASP A 66 6.12 -9.22 14.34
N SER A 67 6.47 -10.20 15.17
CA SER A 67 6.04 -11.59 15.01
C SER A 67 4.53 -11.74 15.16
N ARG A 68 3.91 -11.02 16.11
CA ARG A 68 2.46 -11.06 16.34
C ARG A 68 1.70 -10.36 15.21
N LEU A 69 2.18 -9.20 14.76
CA LEU A 69 1.58 -8.46 13.64
C LEU A 69 1.54 -9.30 12.35
N LYS A 70 2.66 -9.95 12.00
CA LYS A 70 2.74 -10.83 10.82
C LYS A 70 1.81 -12.05 10.94
N LEU A 71 1.68 -12.59 12.13
CA LEU A 71 0.86 -13.77 12.41
C LEU A 71 -0.64 -13.45 12.36
N LEU A 72 -1.05 -12.30 12.92
CA LEU A 72 -2.41 -11.76 12.82
C LEU A 72 -2.77 -11.32 11.41
N ALA A 73 -1.79 -10.80 10.64
CA ALA A 73 -2.01 -10.51 9.23
C ALA A 73 -2.32 -11.81 8.46
N LYS A 74 -1.54 -12.87 8.68
CA LYS A 74 -1.56 -14.09 7.86
C LYS A 74 -2.68 -15.08 8.19
N LYS A 75 -3.10 -15.17 9.45
CA LYS A 75 -4.03 -16.20 9.94
C LYS A 75 -5.22 -15.57 10.62
N ASP A 76 -6.38 -16.21 10.49
CA ASP A 76 -7.57 -15.89 11.28
C ASP A 76 -7.38 -16.44 12.68
N LEU A 77 -7.02 -15.55 13.58
CA LEU A 77 -6.72 -15.86 14.97
C LEU A 77 -7.59 -15.00 15.85
N LEU A 78 -7.96 -15.56 17.00
CA LEU A 78 -8.68 -14.81 18.02
C LEU A 78 -7.79 -13.71 18.58
N SER A 79 -8.35 -12.50 18.65
CA SER A 79 -7.74 -11.36 19.33
C SER A 79 -7.62 -11.66 20.83
N LYS A 80 -6.52 -11.23 21.46
CA LYS A 80 -6.36 -11.29 22.91
C LYS A 80 -6.80 -10.01 23.61
N ASN A 81 -6.78 -8.88 22.91
CA ASN A 81 -7.13 -7.57 23.44
C ASN A 81 -7.83 -6.74 22.35
N LYS A 82 -8.37 -5.58 22.74
CA LYS A 82 -9.07 -4.67 21.82
C LYS A 82 -8.17 -4.11 20.72
N GLU A 83 -6.87 -3.97 20.96
CA GLU A 83 -5.92 -3.45 19.97
C GLU A 83 -5.62 -4.47 18.87
N GLU A 84 -5.44 -5.74 19.22
CA GLU A 84 -5.34 -6.84 18.27
C GLU A 84 -6.63 -6.99 17.47
N GLN A 85 -7.80 -6.83 18.11
CA GLN A 85 -9.08 -6.84 17.39
C GLN A 85 -9.18 -5.67 16.41
N PHE A 86 -8.79 -4.46 16.83
CA PHE A 86 -8.75 -3.29 15.95
C PHE A 86 -7.82 -3.51 14.75
N TYR A 87 -6.66 -4.13 14.96
CA TYR A 87 -5.73 -4.50 13.89
C TYR A 87 -6.35 -5.53 12.91
N ILE A 88 -7.08 -6.52 13.42
CA ILE A 88 -7.81 -7.50 12.59
C ILE A 88 -8.87 -6.77 11.75
N ASN A 89 -9.64 -5.86 12.35
CA ASN A 89 -10.65 -5.07 11.65
C ASN A 89 -10.03 -4.19 10.55
N ILE A 90 -8.84 -3.60 10.79
CA ILE A 90 -8.08 -2.86 9.77
C ILE A 90 -7.70 -3.78 8.61
N ARG A 91 -7.14 -4.96 8.89
CA ARG A 91 -6.78 -5.94 7.86
C ARG A 91 -8.02 -6.30 7.01
N GLU A 92 -9.18 -6.48 7.62
CA GLU A 92 -10.43 -6.76 6.92
C GLU A 92 -10.88 -5.59 6.06
N ALA A 93 -10.84 -4.36 6.58
CA ALA A 93 -11.14 -3.15 5.80
C ALA A 93 -10.21 -3.03 4.58
N LEU A 94 -8.91 -3.25 4.76
CA LEU A 94 -7.93 -3.21 3.68
C LEU A 94 -8.13 -4.35 2.67
N THR A 95 -8.63 -5.51 3.11
CA THR A 95 -9.01 -6.61 2.22
C THR A 95 -10.19 -6.21 1.32
N LEU A 96 -11.20 -5.54 1.87
CA LEU A 96 -12.35 -5.06 1.11
C LEU A 96 -11.93 -4.03 0.05
N VAL A 97 -11.08 -3.06 0.44
CA VAL A 97 -10.51 -2.06 -0.46
C VAL A 97 -9.68 -2.70 -1.59
N GLN A 98 -8.92 -3.75 -1.28
CA GLN A 98 -8.07 -4.43 -2.26
C GLN A 98 -8.85 -5.25 -3.30
N LYS A 99 -9.93 -5.93 -2.87
CA LYS A 99 -10.67 -6.86 -3.74
C LYS A 99 -11.35 -6.18 -4.92
N ASN A 100 -12.05 -5.08 -4.66
CA ASN A 100 -12.86 -4.39 -5.68
C ASN A 100 -12.57 -2.88 -5.67
N PRO A 101 -11.35 -2.44 -6.01
CA PRO A 101 -10.96 -1.04 -5.84
C PRO A 101 -11.71 -0.09 -6.79
N LYS A 102 -12.14 -0.58 -7.95
CA LYS A 102 -12.90 0.22 -8.94
C LYS A 102 -14.33 0.52 -8.48
N ASP A 103 -14.90 -0.36 -7.65
CA ASP A 103 -16.27 -0.26 -7.15
C ASP A 103 -16.37 0.69 -5.95
N PHE A 104 -15.22 1.09 -5.38
CA PHE A 104 -15.20 2.04 -4.28
C PHE A 104 -15.77 3.39 -4.72
N GLU A 105 -16.88 3.80 -4.10
CA GLU A 105 -17.44 5.13 -4.23
C GLU A 105 -17.28 5.90 -2.93
N LEU A 106 -16.85 7.15 -3.03
CA LEU A 106 -16.74 8.01 -1.85
C LEU A 106 -18.16 8.46 -1.48
N LEU A 107 -18.79 7.74 -0.56
CA LEU A 107 -20.14 8.01 -0.05
C LEU A 107 -20.12 8.06 1.49
N VAL A 108 -21.04 8.83 2.08
CA VAL A 108 -21.16 8.95 3.54
C VAL A 108 -21.42 7.60 4.20
N ASN A 109 -22.23 6.74 3.55
CA ASN A 109 -22.55 5.41 4.07
C ASN A 109 -21.33 4.48 4.06
N GLU A 110 -20.53 4.48 2.99
CA GLU A 110 -19.28 3.70 2.92
C GLU A 110 -18.31 4.09 4.04
N ILE A 111 -18.17 5.39 4.33
CA ILE A 111 -17.32 5.86 5.43
C ILE A 111 -17.93 5.49 6.80
N SER A 112 -19.26 5.53 6.93
CA SER A 112 -19.96 5.07 8.14
C SER A 112 -19.73 3.58 8.40
N ASP A 113 -19.80 2.77 7.34
CA ASP A 113 -19.66 1.33 7.42
C ASP A 113 -18.21 0.92 7.65
N LEU A 114 -17.25 1.65 7.08
CA LEU A 114 -15.85 1.56 7.46
C LEU A 114 -15.65 1.85 8.95
N ALA A 115 -16.23 2.93 9.48
CA ALA A 115 -16.12 3.25 10.91
C ALA A 115 -16.73 2.16 11.80
N LYS A 116 -17.88 1.59 11.40
CA LYS A 116 -18.50 0.46 12.11
C LYS A 116 -17.61 -0.78 12.10
N LEU A 117 -17.11 -1.18 10.92
CA LEU A 117 -16.22 -2.32 10.74
C LEU A 117 -14.97 -2.18 11.62
N LEU A 118 -14.32 -1.01 11.61
CA LEU A 118 -13.17 -0.75 12.46
C LEU A 118 -13.49 -0.83 13.95
N SER A 119 -14.69 -0.41 14.35
CA SER A 119 -15.14 -0.46 15.76
C SER A 119 -15.71 -1.80 16.21
N GLU A 120 -15.82 -2.80 15.34
CA GLU A 120 -16.41 -4.09 15.66
C GLU A 120 -15.67 -4.76 16.82
N GLN A 121 -16.39 -5.12 17.89
CA GLN A 121 -15.84 -5.70 19.11
C GLN A 121 -14.74 -4.85 19.81
N THR A 122 -14.65 -3.56 19.47
CA THR A 122 -13.74 -2.59 20.08
C THR A 122 -14.52 -1.37 20.61
N ASN A 123 -13.85 -0.23 20.75
CA ASN A 123 -14.53 0.98 21.21
C ASN A 123 -15.33 1.61 20.06
N PRO A 124 -16.57 2.08 20.31
CA PRO A 124 -17.43 2.59 19.26
C PRO A 124 -16.85 3.88 18.65
N ILE A 125 -16.71 3.90 17.32
CA ILE A 125 -16.34 5.09 16.57
C ILE A 125 -17.63 5.82 16.17
N LYS A 126 -17.86 7.00 16.76
CA LYS A 126 -19.08 7.79 16.54
C LYS A 126 -18.77 9.09 15.83
N TYR A 127 -19.74 9.62 15.10
CA TYR A 127 -19.67 10.99 14.59
C TYR A 127 -19.60 11.97 15.75
N GLN A 128 -18.70 12.94 15.64
CA GLN A 128 -18.63 14.04 16.60
C GLN A 128 -19.81 15.01 16.36
N THR A 129 -20.27 15.63 17.44
CA THR A 129 -21.31 16.66 17.41
C THR A 129 -20.75 18.00 17.87
N TYR A 130 -21.37 19.09 17.43
CA TYR A 130 -21.06 20.43 17.90
C TYR A 130 -22.33 21.27 18.02
N LYS A 131 -22.25 22.32 18.86
CA LYS A 131 -23.35 23.26 19.04
C LYS A 131 -23.28 24.31 17.94
N SER A 132 -24.36 24.47 17.18
CA SER A 132 -24.47 25.56 16.21
C SER A 132 -24.72 26.87 16.95
N GLU A 133 -23.87 27.88 16.74
CA GLU A 133 -24.13 29.27 17.16
C GLU A 133 -25.10 29.92 16.16
N GLU A 134 -26.36 29.49 16.14
CA GLU A 134 -27.39 30.30 15.49
C GLU A 134 -27.78 31.43 16.46
N ILE A 135 -27.46 32.68 16.07
CA ILE A 135 -27.90 33.91 16.72
C ILE A 135 -29.40 34.07 16.44
N ALA A 136 -30.23 33.29 17.11
CA ALA A 136 -31.67 33.48 17.11
C ALA A 136 -32.14 33.43 18.55
N ILE A 137 -32.67 34.57 19.01
CA ILE A 137 -33.05 34.91 20.40
C ILE A 137 -34.10 33.93 21.00
N LEU A 138 -34.60 32.96 20.22
CA LEU A 138 -35.54 31.92 20.64
C LEU A 138 -35.27 30.51 20.07
N ALA A 139 -34.12 30.24 19.42
CA ALA A 139 -33.83 28.90 18.92
C ALA A 139 -33.12 28.07 19.99
N THR A 140 -33.71 26.94 20.38
CA THR A 140 -33.01 25.89 21.13
C THR A 140 -31.73 25.54 20.38
N LYS A 141 -30.57 25.58 21.07
CA LYS A 141 -29.26 25.25 20.50
C LYS A 141 -29.31 23.85 19.88
N LYS A 142 -29.46 23.78 18.55
CA LYS A 142 -29.46 22.51 17.82
C LYS A 142 -28.03 21.95 17.80
N GLU A 143 -27.89 20.73 18.29
CA GLU A 143 -26.67 19.94 18.17
C GLU A 143 -26.59 19.40 16.74
N LYS A 144 -25.59 19.86 15.97
CA LYS A 144 -25.36 19.40 14.60
C LYS A 144 -24.35 18.25 14.60
N SER A 145 -24.61 17.23 13.79
CA SER A 145 -23.69 16.11 13.60
C SER A 145 -22.69 16.45 12.49
N LYS A 146 -21.41 16.13 12.70
CA LYS A 146 -20.40 16.23 11.64
C LYS A 146 -20.62 15.28 10.47
N LYS A 147 -21.62 14.39 10.54
CA LYS A 147 -22.09 13.62 9.39
C LYS A 147 -22.53 14.53 8.23
N GLU A 148 -23.25 15.62 8.53
CA GLU A 148 -23.68 16.61 7.51
C GLU A 148 -22.48 17.33 6.89
N ASP A 149 -21.44 17.59 7.70
CA ASP A 149 -20.22 18.22 7.21
C ASP A 149 -19.40 17.27 6.33
N LEU A 150 -19.41 15.97 6.64
CA LEU A 150 -18.83 14.92 5.80
C LEU A 150 -19.59 14.76 4.47
N GLU A 151 -20.90 14.96 4.45
CA GLU A 151 -21.69 14.91 3.21
C GLU A 151 -21.28 16.04 2.27
N LYS A 152 -21.27 17.29 2.77
CA LYS A 152 -20.78 18.46 2.03
C LYS A 152 -19.32 18.29 1.59
N LEU A 153 -18.49 17.81 2.52
CA LEU A 153 -17.29 17.00 2.33
C LEU A 153 -17.06 16.44 0.90
N ILE A 154 -17.80 15.36 0.73
CA ILE A 154 -17.77 14.41 -0.37
C ILE A 154 -18.43 15.02 -1.61
N GLU A 155 -19.53 15.76 -1.44
CA GLU A 155 -20.18 16.46 -2.56
C GLU A 155 -19.22 17.43 -3.25
N LEU A 156 -18.45 18.20 -2.46
CA LEU A 156 -17.46 19.12 -3.01
C LEU A 156 -16.34 18.37 -3.74
N PHE A 157 -15.81 17.30 -3.14
CA PHE A 157 -14.79 16.46 -3.79
C PHE A 157 -15.30 15.87 -5.12
N ASN A 158 -16.50 15.29 -5.11
CA ASN A 158 -17.14 14.70 -6.28
C ASN A 158 -17.55 15.76 -7.33
N LYS A 159 -17.78 17.00 -6.94
CA LYS A 159 -17.95 18.12 -7.87
C LYS A 159 -16.62 18.47 -8.53
N GLN A 160 -15.55 18.64 -7.75
CA GLN A 160 -14.23 19.03 -8.25
C GLN A 160 -13.59 17.96 -9.13
N ILE A 161 -13.77 16.67 -8.83
CA ILE A 161 -13.24 15.60 -9.69
C ILE A 161 -13.89 15.62 -11.09
N LYS A 162 -15.15 16.07 -11.20
CA LYS A 162 -15.87 16.19 -12.48
C LYS A 162 -15.42 17.39 -13.31
N THR A 163 -14.93 18.46 -12.68
CA THR A 163 -14.45 19.65 -13.42
C THR A 163 -13.16 19.36 -14.19
N LYS A 164 -12.37 18.36 -13.76
CA LYS A 164 -11.05 18.00 -14.32
C LYS A 164 -10.05 19.16 -14.34
N GLN A 165 -10.25 20.17 -13.50
CA GLN A 165 -9.36 21.33 -13.41
C GLN A 165 -8.11 21.06 -12.58
N TYR A 166 -8.19 20.12 -11.65
CA TYR A 166 -7.13 19.83 -10.69
C TYR A 166 -6.60 18.40 -10.88
N GLU A 167 -5.31 18.23 -10.61
CA GLU A 167 -4.68 16.92 -10.61
C GLU A 167 -5.20 16.08 -9.42
N LEU A 168 -5.28 14.76 -9.61
CA LEU A 168 -5.94 13.86 -8.66
C LEU A 168 -5.24 13.79 -7.29
N SER A 169 -3.91 13.73 -7.26
CA SER A 169 -3.15 13.73 -6.00
C SER A 169 -3.38 15.03 -5.21
N GLN A 170 -3.52 16.17 -5.90
CA GLN A 170 -3.87 17.44 -5.26
C GLN A 170 -5.26 17.39 -4.65
N LEU A 171 -6.27 16.91 -5.38
CA LEU A 171 -7.63 16.75 -4.88
C LEU A 171 -7.66 15.84 -3.64
N ILE A 172 -7.00 14.69 -3.71
CA ILE A 172 -6.93 13.72 -2.61
C ILE A 172 -6.21 14.31 -1.39
N ALA A 173 -5.10 15.03 -1.57
CA ALA A 173 -4.38 15.67 -0.47
C ALA A 173 -5.22 16.76 0.23
N ASN A 174 -5.93 17.59 -0.54
CA ASN A 174 -6.81 18.62 0.03
C ASN A 174 -8.01 18.00 0.77
N PHE A 175 -8.62 16.94 0.21
CA PHE A 175 -9.66 16.17 0.88
C PHE A 175 -9.17 15.60 2.21
N TYR A 176 -7.99 14.98 2.21
CA TYR A 176 -7.39 14.38 3.41
C TYR A 176 -7.17 15.43 4.52
N VAL A 177 -6.64 16.61 4.17
CA VAL A 177 -6.43 17.71 5.14
C VAL A 177 -7.75 18.23 5.69
N ASP A 178 -8.75 18.46 4.83
CA ASP A 178 -10.08 18.89 5.29
C ASP A 178 -10.71 17.84 6.22
N PHE A 179 -10.69 16.56 5.85
CA PHE A 179 -11.24 15.47 6.64
C PHE A 179 -10.60 15.39 8.04
N LEU A 180 -9.28 15.52 8.12
CA LEU A 180 -8.55 15.50 9.40
C LEU A 180 -8.90 16.68 10.30
N ASN A 181 -8.85 17.90 9.77
CA ASN A 181 -9.11 19.11 10.55
C ASN A 181 -10.58 19.25 10.95
N MET A 182 -11.49 18.71 10.12
CA MET A 182 -12.90 18.64 10.45
C MET A 182 -13.19 17.67 11.60
N LYS A 183 -12.26 16.78 11.99
CA LYS A 183 -12.42 15.83 13.12
C LYS A 183 -13.79 15.15 13.11
N ILE A 184 -14.11 14.49 11.99
CA ILE A 184 -15.45 13.93 11.72
C ILE A 184 -15.86 12.91 12.78
N PHE A 185 -14.91 12.06 13.19
CA PHE A 185 -15.12 10.99 14.16
C PHE A 185 -14.51 11.33 15.54
N SER A 186 -15.13 10.80 16.59
CA SER A 186 -14.71 10.99 17.98
C SER A 186 -13.40 10.28 18.33
N ASP A 187 -13.13 9.17 17.66
CA ASP A 187 -11.92 8.36 17.81
C ASP A 187 -11.51 7.84 16.42
N LYS A 188 -10.25 7.45 16.26
CA LYS A 188 -9.72 6.81 15.05
C LYS A 188 -9.88 7.59 13.74
N ASN A 189 -10.01 8.92 13.83
CA ASN A 189 -10.19 9.79 12.67
C ASN A 189 -8.98 9.75 11.73
N GLN A 190 -7.77 9.61 12.26
CA GLN A 190 -6.54 9.54 11.45
C GLN A 190 -6.44 8.21 10.71
N GLU A 191 -6.75 7.10 11.38
CA GLU A 191 -6.78 5.77 10.80
C GLU A 191 -7.80 5.68 9.65
N ILE A 192 -9.02 6.20 9.88
CA ILE A 192 -10.05 6.28 8.84
C ILE A 192 -9.58 7.17 7.67
N ALA A 193 -9.03 8.35 7.95
CA ALA A 193 -8.54 9.25 6.90
C ALA A 193 -7.48 8.58 6.02
N LEU A 194 -6.57 7.81 6.63
CA LEU A 194 -5.48 7.17 5.91
C LEU A 194 -5.97 5.95 5.09
N ILE A 195 -6.96 5.19 5.60
CA ILE A 195 -7.62 4.13 4.82
C ILE A 195 -8.37 4.74 3.63
N LEU A 196 -9.06 5.88 3.80
CA LEU A 196 -9.74 6.58 2.72
C LEU A 196 -8.77 7.14 1.68
N LEU A 197 -7.64 7.71 2.12
CA LEU A 197 -6.56 8.14 1.25
C LEU A 197 -6.11 6.98 0.33
N TYR A 198 -5.88 5.81 0.93
CA TYR A 198 -5.51 4.63 0.19
C TYR A 198 -6.60 4.16 -0.77
N ALA A 199 -7.86 4.06 -0.31
CA ALA A 199 -9.00 3.65 -1.12
C ALA A 199 -9.19 4.54 -2.37
N LEU A 200 -9.04 5.86 -2.20
CA LEU A 200 -9.08 6.83 -3.31
C LEU A 200 -7.93 6.61 -4.29
N LEU A 201 -6.72 6.30 -3.81
CA LEU A 201 -5.56 6.06 -4.67
C LEU A 201 -5.67 4.74 -5.44
N ILE A 202 -5.97 3.62 -4.77
CA ILE A 202 -6.04 2.31 -5.45
C ILE A 202 -7.16 2.24 -6.49
N LYS A 203 -8.25 3.00 -6.30
CA LYS A 203 -9.32 3.14 -7.29
C LYS A 203 -8.79 3.63 -8.64
N HIS A 204 -7.84 4.57 -8.59
CA HIS A 204 -7.33 5.22 -9.79
C HIS A 204 -6.02 4.62 -10.27
N PHE A 205 -5.15 4.12 -9.38
CA PHE A 205 -3.82 3.59 -9.70
C PHE A 205 -3.75 2.09 -9.40
N ASN A 206 -3.83 1.27 -10.46
CA ASN A 206 -3.80 -0.19 -10.37
C ASN A 206 -2.45 -0.73 -9.86
N VAL A 207 -1.40 0.07 -9.84
CA VAL A 207 -0.09 -0.30 -9.29
C VAL A 207 -0.20 -0.90 -7.87
N PHE A 208 -1.10 -0.37 -7.04
CA PHE A 208 -1.32 -0.83 -5.68
C PHE A 208 -2.06 -2.18 -5.59
N LYS A 209 -2.45 -2.79 -6.72
CA LYS A 209 -2.84 -4.20 -6.77
C LYS A 209 -1.66 -5.14 -6.50
N TYR A 210 -0.45 -4.70 -6.83
CA TYR A 210 0.76 -5.53 -6.86
C TYR A 210 1.79 -5.17 -5.79
N VAL A 211 1.81 -3.91 -5.37
CA VAL A 211 2.73 -3.40 -4.32
C VAL A 211 1.98 -2.74 -3.18
N SER A 212 2.57 -2.79 -1.99
CA SER A 212 1.97 -2.22 -0.78
C SER A 212 2.11 -0.70 -0.74
N PHE A 213 0.98 0.00 -0.71
CA PHE A 213 0.93 1.45 -0.48
C PHE A 213 1.55 1.82 0.87
N PHE A 214 1.16 1.14 1.96
CA PHE A 214 1.63 1.52 3.30
C PHE A 214 3.11 1.25 3.52
N LYS A 215 3.67 0.24 2.85
CA LYS A 215 5.13 0.03 2.79
C LYS A 215 5.82 1.27 2.23
N ASN A 216 5.41 1.70 1.04
CA ASN A 216 6.02 2.85 0.37
C ASN A 216 5.73 4.16 1.12
N PHE A 217 4.52 4.34 1.64
CA PHE A 217 4.14 5.48 2.48
C PHE A 217 5.01 5.58 3.75
N ASN A 218 5.32 4.46 4.41
CA ASN A 218 6.12 4.47 5.63
C ASN A 218 7.52 5.09 5.43
N ASP A 219 8.08 5.01 4.23
CA ASP A 219 9.37 5.63 3.91
C ASP A 219 9.27 7.15 3.79
N PHE A 220 8.10 7.67 3.47
CA PHE A 220 7.82 9.10 3.37
C PHE A 220 7.10 9.68 4.60
N LYS A 221 6.83 8.88 5.65
CA LYS A 221 5.97 9.28 6.78
C LYS A 221 6.44 10.54 7.51
N THR A 222 7.74 10.77 7.58
CA THR A 222 8.33 11.95 8.24
C THR A 222 8.06 13.22 7.44
N ILE A 223 8.26 13.15 6.11
CA ILE A 223 7.98 14.25 5.18
C ILE A 223 6.48 14.51 5.11
N TRP A 224 5.67 13.43 5.06
CA TRP A 224 4.21 13.51 5.11
C TRP A 224 3.73 14.24 6.37
N LYS A 225 4.28 13.90 7.54
CA LYS A 225 3.95 14.57 8.80
C LYS A 225 4.30 16.06 8.75
N SER A 226 5.49 16.41 8.26
CA SER A 226 5.89 17.82 8.10
C SER A 226 4.95 18.60 7.18
N GLY A 227 4.53 18.00 6.06
CA GLY A 227 3.57 18.62 5.14
C GLY A 227 2.18 18.76 5.76
N LEU A 228 1.76 17.79 6.57
CA LEU A 228 0.49 17.84 7.27
C LEU A 228 0.48 18.94 8.34
N ASP A 229 1.57 19.07 9.11
CA ASP A 229 1.72 20.12 10.12
C ASP A 229 1.65 21.52 9.47
N GLN A 230 2.32 21.70 8.32
CA GLN A 230 2.27 22.93 7.53
C GLN A 230 0.87 23.21 6.98
N ALA A 231 0.19 22.20 6.43
CA ALA A 231 -1.17 22.33 5.91
C ALA A 231 -2.17 22.71 7.02
N ASN A 232 -2.04 22.08 8.19
CA ASN A 232 -2.91 22.31 9.35
C ASN A 232 -2.73 23.70 9.94
N TYR A 233 -1.50 24.21 10.02
CA TYR A 233 -1.19 25.53 10.57
C TYR A 233 -1.98 26.65 9.86
N TYR A 234 -2.08 26.57 8.53
CA TYR A 234 -2.81 27.55 7.73
C TYR A 234 -4.24 27.13 7.38
N TRP A 235 -4.71 26.00 7.90
CA TRP A 235 -6.05 25.50 7.56
C TRP A 235 -7.14 26.44 8.07
N GLU A 236 -7.03 26.94 9.30
CA GLU A 236 -8.07 27.78 9.89
C GLU A 236 -8.26 29.11 9.15
N THR A 237 -7.18 29.68 8.63
CA THR A 237 -7.17 30.93 7.85
C THR A 237 -7.58 30.73 6.39
N HIS A 238 -7.97 29.51 6.01
CA HIS A 238 -8.28 29.09 4.63
C HIS A 238 -7.06 29.01 3.71
N TYR A 239 -5.83 29.13 4.24
CA TYR A 239 -4.57 29.12 3.50
C TYR A 239 -3.77 27.80 3.57
N ALA A 240 -4.44 26.67 3.86
CA ALA A 240 -3.81 25.34 3.87
C ALA A 240 -2.87 25.10 2.68
N GLN A 241 -1.59 24.84 2.97
CA GLN A 241 -0.56 24.56 1.97
C GLN A 241 -0.42 23.05 1.81
N THR A 242 -0.96 22.51 0.71
CA THR A 242 -1.03 21.06 0.46
C THR A 242 -0.05 20.57 -0.60
N ASP A 243 0.79 21.46 -1.14
CA ASP A 243 1.74 21.17 -2.21
C ASP A 243 2.70 20.03 -1.83
N LEU A 244 3.28 20.08 -0.63
CA LEU A 244 4.18 19.04 -0.14
C LEU A 244 3.48 17.68 -0.01
N LEU A 245 2.23 17.65 0.46
CA LEU A 245 1.44 16.42 0.57
C LEU A 245 1.16 15.83 -0.81
N SER A 246 0.70 16.65 -1.76
CA SER A 246 0.44 16.20 -3.13
C SER A 246 1.71 15.67 -3.80
N ARG A 247 2.85 16.36 -3.65
CA ARG A 247 4.14 15.88 -4.13
C ARG A 247 4.52 14.53 -3.55
N VAL A 248 4.38 14.35 -2.24
CA VAL A 248 4.68 13.06 -1.57
C VAL A 248 3.81 11.93 -2.11
N LEU A 249 2.52 12.18 -2.42
CA LEU A 249 1.68 11.17 -3.07
C LEU A 249 2.22 10.76 -4.45
N VAL A 250 2.68 11.73 -5.23
CA VAL A 250 3.28 11.46 -6.55
C VAL A 250 4.62 10.72 -6.40
N ASP A 251 5.44 11.06 -5.41
CA ASP A 251 6.69 10.35 -5.12
C ASP A 251 6.42 8.88 -4.70
N ILE A 252 5.40 8.63 -3.88
CA ILE A 252 4.96 7.28 -3.51
C ILE A 252 4.49 6.50 -4.75
N LEU A 253 3.72 7.14 -5.64
CA LEU A 253 3.28 6.53 -6.89
C LEU A 253 4.47 6.17 -7.78
N LYS A 254 5.42 7.09 -7.98
CA LYS A 254 6.64 6.85 -8.76
C LYS A 254 7.41 5.65 -8.22
N LYS A 255 7.69 5.63 -6.92
CA LYS A 255 8.37 4.50 -6.26
C LYS A 255 7.61 3.18 -6.44
N SER A 256 6.29 3.22 -6.34
CA SER A 256 5.45 2.04 -6.50
C SER A 256 5.49 1.49 -7.92
N TYR A 257 5.51 2.36 -8.93
CA TYR A 257 5.67 1.94 -10.33
C TYR A 257 7.06 1.38 -10.61
N GLU A 258 8.11 1.98 -10.09
CA GLU A 258 9.48 1.47 -10.20
C GLU A 258 9.59 0.05 -9.60
N GLU A 259 8.99 -0.17 -8.43
CA GLU A 259 8.96 -1.48 -7.77
C GLU A 259 8.18 -2.53 -8.58
N VAL A 260 7.01 -2.18 -9.14
CA VAL A 260 6.24 -3.10 -10.00
C VAL A 260 6.99 -3.40 -11.29
N ASP A 261 7.65 -2.41 -11.89
CA ASP A 261 8.38 -2.56 -13.15
C ASP A 261 9.60 -3.50 -12.97
N GLU A 262 10.38 -3.31 -11.90
CA GLU A 262 11.47 -4.24 -11.52
C GLU A 262 10.95 -5.65 -11.31
N PHE A 263 9.92 -5.80 -10.49
CA PHE A 263 9.30 -7.08 -10.21
C PHE A 263 8.69 -7.75 -11.47
N SER A 264 8.15 -6.97 -12.40
CA SER A 264 7.57 -7.48 -13.65
C SER A 264 8.62 -8.06 -14.58
N ARG A 265 9.82 -7.46 -14.63
CA ARG A 265 10.96 -7.97 -15.41
C ARG A 265 11.44 -9.30 -14.85
N GLU A 266 11.56 -9.39 -13.53
CA GLU A 266 11.91 -10.64 -12.85
C GLU A 266 10.85 -11.71 -13.16
N TYR A 267 9.57 -11.44 -12.88
CA TYR A 267 8.50 -12.40 -13.12
C TYR A 267 8.40 -12.85 -14.59
N ALA A 268 8.55 -11.94 -15.56
CA ALA A 268 8.54 -12.29 -16.98
C ALA A 268 9.72 -13.19 -17.36
N PHE A 269 10.91 -12.92 -16.80
CA PHE A 269 12.09 -13.77 -16.95
C PHE A 269 11.84 -15.17 -16.33
N GLU A 270 11.26 -15.22 -15.14
CA GLU A 270 10.91 -16.47 -14.45
C GLU A 270 9.82 -17.29 -15.17
N LYS A 271 8.84 -16.63 -15.79
CA LYS A 271 7.76 -17.29 -16.56
C LYS A 271 8.28 -17.93 -17.86
N ASN A 272 9.32 -17.33 -18.46
CA ASN A 272 9.97 -17.84 -19.66
C ASN A 272 11.02 -18.92 -19.36
N LEU A 273 11.52 -18.98 -18.12
CA LEU A 273 12.32 -20.08 -17.62
C LEU A 273 11.40 -21.21 -17.13
N ASN A 274 11.80 -22.47 -17.33
CA ASN A 274 11.08 -23.57 -16.68
C ASN A 274 11.16 -23.37 -15.15
N LYS A 275 10.12 -23.69 -14.38
CA LYS A 275 10.13 -23.51 -12.91
C LYS A 275 11.32 -24.21 -12.24
N SER A 276 11.77 -25.30 -12.85
CA SER A 276 12.99 -26.02 -12.45
C SER A 276 14.28 -25.29 -12.81
N ASP A 277 14.32 -24.53 -13.89
CA ASP A 277 15.49 -23.75 -14.31
C ASP A 277 15.65 -22.49 -13.44
N ASN A 278 14.53 -21.93 -12.96
CA ASN A 278 14.57 -20.80 -12.05
C ASN A 278 15.08 -21.18 -10.65
N ILE A 279 14.58 -22.30 -10.07
CA ILE A 279 15.13 -22.83 -8.82
C ILE A 279 16.63 -23.13 -8.98
N GLU A 280 17.04 -23.71 -10.12
CA GLU A 280 18.45 -23.94 -10.43
C GLU A 280 19.25 -22.63 -10.45
N ASN A 281 18.78 -21.60 -11.15
CA ASN A 281 19.44 -20.29 -11.20
C ASN A 281 19.61 -19.64 -9.82
N THR A 282 18.59 -19.74 -8.95
CA THR A 282 18.68 -19.27 -7.56
C THR A 282 19.70 -20.06 -6.75
N ILE A 283 19.79 -21.37 -6.93
CA ILE A 283 20.82 -22.21 -6.29
C ILE A 283 22.23 -21.86 -6.84
N SER A 284 22.34 -21.59 -8.13
CA SER A 284 23.61 -21.23 -8.78
C SER A 284 24.13 -19.85 -8.38
N LYS A 285 23.24 -18.88 -8.12
CA LYS A 285 23.61 -17.50 -7.72
C LYS A 285 23.58 -17.25 -6.20
N GLY A 286 22.89 -18.10 -5.45
CA GLY A 286 22.72 -17.97 -4.01
C GLY A 286 23.91 -18.50 -3.20
N ASN A 287 23.69 -18.62 -1.89
CA ASN A 287 24.68 -19.11 -0.94
C ASN A 287 25.08 -20.56 -1.27
N GLU A 288 26.36 -20.88 -1.05
CA GLU A 288 26.93 -22.22 -1.30
C GLU A 288 26.21 -23.32 -0.51
N VAL A 289 25.77 -22.99 0.71
CA VAL A 289 24.94 -23.85 1.56
C VAL A 289 23.58 -23.22 1.75
N PHE A 290 22.51 -23.97 1.47
CA PHE A 290 21.14 -23.50 1.54
C PHE A 290 20.18 -24.59 2.07
N THR A 291 18.99 -24.17 2.47
CA THR A 291 17.90 -25.07 2.87
C THR A 291 16.75 -25.00 1.87
N LYS A 292 15.87 -26.01 1.91
CA LYS A 292 14.62 -25.99 1.16
C LYS A 292 13.72 -24.81 1.55
N GLU A 293 13.76 -24.39 2.82
CA GLU A 293 13.06 -23.20 3.32
C GLU A 293 13.55 -21.92 2.64
N ASP A 294 14.85 -21.80 2.37
CA ASP A 294 15.42 -20.62 1.70
C ASP A 294 14.91 -20.52 0.26
N ILE A 295 14.79 -21.65 -0.45
CA ILE A 295 14.18 -21.70 -1.78
C ILE A 295 12.71 -21.32 -1.72
N ARG A 296 11.94 -21.77 -0.71
CA ARG A 296 10.53 -21.37 -0.56
C ARG A 296 10.36 -19.88 -0.31
N LYS A 297 11.29 -19.25 0.41
CA LYS A 297 11.26 -17.79 0.65
C LYS A 297 11.54 -17.02 -0.63
N ALA A 298 12.48 -17.50 -1.46
CA ALA A 298 12.79 -16.90 -2.75
C ALA A 298 11.69 -17.13 -3.80
N HIS A 299 11.06 -18.31 -3.79
CA HIS A 299 10.07 -18.75 -4.78
C HIS A 299 8.71 -19.10 -4.13
N PRO A 300 7.98 -18.11 -3.59
CA PRO A 300 6.74 -18.36 -2.84
C PRO A 300 5.59 -18.90 -3.70
N THR A 301 5.68 -18.79 -5.03
CA THR A 301 4.66 -19.25 -5.99
C THR A 301 4.91 -20.68 -6.51
N VAL A 302 6.05 -21.29 -6.17
CA VAL A 302 6.43 -22.62 -6.65
C VAL A 302 5.99 -23.70 -5.67
N SER A 303 5.30 -24.72 -6.17
CA SER A 303 4.80 -25.82 -5.33
C SER A 303 5.94 -26.65 -4.73
N GLU A 304 5.71 -27.20 -3.55
CA GLU A 304 6.71 -28.02 -2.84
C GLU A 304 7.17 -29.22 -3.68
N ALA A 305 6.25 -29.86 -4.39
CA ALA A 305 6.56 -30.96 -5.31
C ALA A 305 7.48 -30.55 -6.48
N THR A 306 7.42 -29.29 -6.90
CA THR A 306 8.29 -28.76 -7.97
C THR A 306 9.68 -28.45 -7.43
N ILE A 307 9.78 -27.94 -6.20
CA ILE A 307 11.05 -27.78 -5.49
C ILE A 307 11.74 -29.13 -5.30
N ASP A 308 11.01 -30.15 -4.82
CA ASP A 308 11.58 -31.49 -4.60
C ASP A 308 12.03 -32.16 -5.89
N ARG A 309 11.23 -32.06 -6.97
CA ARG A 309 11.64 -32.58 -8.29
C ARG A 309 12.90 -31.92 -8.81
N THR A 310 13.03 -30.61 -8.61
CA THR A 310 14.20 -29.85 -9.06
C THR A 310 15.44 -30.20 -8.24
N LEU A 311 15.34 -30.25 -6.92
CA LEU A 311 16.46 -30.66 -6.06
C LEU A 311 16.90 -32.09 -6.35
N LYS A 312 15.96 -33.00 -6.66
CA LYS A 312 16.29 -34.37 -7.09
C LYS A 312 17.05 -34.37 -8.41
N ARG A 313 16.56 -33.68 -9.43
CA ARG A 313 17.23 -33.54 -10.74
C ARG A 313 18.67 -33.00 -10.58
N LEU A 314 18.85 -31.88 -9.88
CA LEU A 314 20.16 -31.26 -9.68
C LEU A 314 21.13 -32.13 -8.87
N LYS A 315 20.62 -32.96 -7.96
CA LYS A 315 21.40 -33.96 -7.25
C LYS A 315 21.85 -35.08 -8.19
N ASP A 316 20.95 -35.58 -9.03
CA ASP A 316 21.23 -36.64 -10.01
C ASP A 316 22.22 -36.15 -11.08
N GLU A 317 22.20 -34.86 -11.41
CA GLU A 317 23.15 -34.16 -12.29
C GLU A 317 24.49 -33.78 -11.59
N ASN A 318 24.68 -34.15 -10.32
CA ASN A 318 25.86 -33.83 -9.49
C ASN A 318 26.15 -32.33 -9.31
N ILE A 319 25.16 -31.46 -9.44
CA ILE A 319 25.29 -30.01 -9.23
C ILE A 319 25.24 -29.67 -7.72
N ILE A 320 24.46 -30.44 -6.94
CA ILE A 320 24.28 -30.25 -5.49
C ILE A 320 24.34 -31.57 -4.72
N ARG A 321 24.65 -31.51 -3.42
CA ARG A 321 24.65 -32.66 -2.51
C ARG A 321 23.91 -32.36 -1.21
N PRO A 322 23.15 -33.31 -0.65
CA PRO A 322 22.61 -33.16 0.70
C PRO A 322 23.72 -33.36 1.75
N LEU A 323 23.76 -32.46 2.74
CA LEU A 323 24.65 -32.52 3.91
C LEU A 323 24.07 -33.35 5.07
N GLY A 324 22.87 -33.90 4.92
CA GLY A 324 22.18 -34.69 5.96
C GLY A 324 21.04 -35.54 5.40
N LYS A 325 20.34 -36.26 6.29
CA LYS A 325 19.14 -37.05 5.96
C LYS A 325 17.91 -36.45 6.66
N GLY A 326 16.81 -36.25 5.94
CA GLY A 326 15.53 -35.75 6.48
C GLY A 326 15.03 -34.43 5.88
N ARG A 327 13.83 -33.99 6.29
CA ARG A 327 13.11 -32.82 5.73
C ARG A 327 13.79 -31.46 5.97
N SER A 328 14.67 -31.37 6.97
CA SER A 328 15.43 -30.17 7.34
C SER A 328 16.90 -30.21 6.87
N SER A 329 17.23 -31.14 5.97
CA SER A 329 18.61 -31.29 5.51
C SER A 329 19.07 -30.06 4.73
N LYS A 330 20.29 -29.62 5.03
CA LYS A 330 20.99 -28.60 4.25
C LYS A 330 21.53 -29.21 2.96
N TRP A 331 21.66 -28.38 1.95
CA TRP A 331 22.22 -28.73 0.64
C TRP A 331 23.47 -27.89 0.41
N ILE A 332 24.46 -28.46 -0.25
CA ILE A 332 25.68 -27.77 -0.69
C ILE A 332 25.81 -27.84 -2.21
N ARG A 333 26.25 -26.75 -2.83
CA ARG A 333 26.58 -26.72 -4.25
C ARG A 333 27.96 -27.34 -4.48
N ILE A 334 28.07 -28.23 -5.47
CA ILE A 334 29.33 -28.92 -5.80
C ILE A 334 30.07 -28.23 -6.95
N VAL A 335 29.34 -27.57 -7.85
CA VAL A 335 29.91 -26.89 -9.02
C VAL A 335 30.11 -25.40 -8.70
N GLU A 336 31.33 -24.90 -8.86
CA GLU A 336 31.61 -23.47 -8.76
C GLU A 336 30.85 -22.69 -9.84
N SER A 337 30.25 -21.57 -9.45
CA SER A 337 29.72 -20.57 -10.39
C SER A 337 30.77 -20.31 -11.47
N ARG A 338 30.45 -20.56 -12.75
CA ARG A 338 31.22 -19.96 -13.84
C ARG A 338 31.09 -18.45 -13.69
N ASN A 339 32.03 -17.83 -13.00
CA ASN A 339 32.25 -16.40 -13.06
C ASN A 339 32.47 -16.03 -14.53
N LYS A 340 31.43 -15.54 -15.21
CA LYS A 340 31.57 -14.67 -16.38
C LYS A 340 32.06 -13.31 -15.88
N ASN A 341 33.30 -13.29 -15.40
CA ASN A 341 34.12 -12.11 -15.21
C ASN A 341 35.56 -12.59 -15.44
N LYS A 342 35.88 -12.89 -16.69
CA LYS A 342 37.23 -12.65 -17.19
C LYS A 342 37.13 -11.38 -17.99
N ASP A 343 37.81 -10.35 -17.49
CA ASP A 343 38.09 -9.11 -18.19
C ASP A 343 38.46 -9.41 -19.64
N GLN A 344 37.55 -9.10 -20.56
CA GLN A 344 37.98 -8.77 -21.91
C GLN A 344 38.46 -7.33 -21.82
N GLN A 345 39.75 -7.18 -21.54
CA GLN A 345 40.48 -5.98 -21.94
C GLN A 345 40.13 -5.72 -23.40
N LEU A 346 39.52 -4.57 -23.67
CA LEU A 346 39.50 -3.98 -24.99
C LEU A 346 40.97 -3.80 -25.40
N THR A 347 41.49 -4.69 -26.23
CA THR A 347 42.68 -4.39 -27.03
C THR A 347 42.27 -3.30 -28.00
N LEU A 348 42.51 -2.05 -27.60
CA LEU A 348 42.70 -0.93 -28.50
C LEU A 348 43.91 -1.25 -29.37
N PHE A 349 43.66 -1.75 -30.58
CA PHE A 349 44.35 -1.44 -31.85
C PHE A 349 43.51 -2.00 -33.01
#